data_AF-A0AAE3T9J4-F1
#
_entry.id   AF-A0AAE3T9J4-F1
#
_cell.length_a   1.000
_cell.length_b   1.000
_cell.length_c   1.000
_cell.angle_alpha   90.00
_cell.angle_beta   90.00
_cell.angle_gamma   90.00
#
_symmetry.space_group_name_H-M   'P 1'
#
loop_
_entity.id
_entity.type
_entity.pdbx_description
1 polymer ?
#
loop_
_entity_poly.entity_id
_entity_poly.type
_entity_poly.pdbx_seq_one_letter_code
_entity_poly.pdbx_strand_id
1 'polypeptide(L)' 'MVVFVLLAVGTFAYLWWKWHRTTLTRDCRWRLDKAAGEWRCAFCGARTRTESGRTPRHCARRLP' A
#
# COMPACT_ATOMS: atom_id res chain seq x y z
N MET A 1 -7.56 23.46 23.38
CA MET A 1 -7.51 21.99 23.24
C MET A 1 -8.21 21.50 21.97
N VAL A 2 -9.42 21.97 21.66
CA VAL A 2 -10.20 21.56 20.47
C VAL A 2 -9.45 21.76 19.14
N VAL A 3 -8.76 22.90 18.95
CA VAL A 3 -8.01 23.20 17.72
C VAL A 3 -6.90 22.17 17.45
N PHE A 4 -6.17 21.74 18.49
CA PHE A 4 -5.12 20.73 18.35
C PHE A 4 -5.69 19.37 17.97
N VAL A 5 -6.86 19.00 18.50
CA VAL A 5 -7.54 17.75 18.14
C VAL A 5 -7.97 17.76 16.68
N LEU A 6 -8.56 18.86 16.20
CA LEU A 6 -8.97 19.01 14.79
C LEU A 6 -7.77 18.92 13.84
N LEU A 7 -6.66 19.58 14.16
CA LEU A 7 -5.43 19.53 13.37
C LEU A 7 -4.82 18.13 13.33
N ALA A 8 -4.82 17.43 14.47
CA ALA A 8 -4.34 16.06 14.56
C ALA A 8 -5.20 15.14 13.68
N VAL A 9 -6.52 15.15 13.87
CA VAL A 9 -7.45 14.31 13.09
C VAL A 9 -7.36 14.62 11.60
N GLY A 10 -7.35 15.90 11.22
CA GLY A 10 -7.21 16.31 9.82
C GLY A 10 -5.89 15.84 9.20
N THR A 11 -4.78 15.96 9.93
CA THR A 11 -3.45 15.53 9.47
C THR A 11 -3.36 14.01 9.35
N PHE A 12 -3.84 13.26 10.33
CA PHE A 12 -3.88 11.80 10.28
C PHE A 12 -4.78 11.31 9.14
N ALA A 13 -5.96 11.90 8.95
CA ALA A 13 -6.85 11.58 7.85
C ALA A 13 -6.23 11.91 6.47
N TYR A 14 -5.58 13.06 6.35
CA TYR A 14 -4.89 13.47 5.12
C TYR A 14 -3.70 12.57 4.79
N LEU A 15 -2.87 12.24 5.78
CA LEU A 15 -1.77 11.30 5.62
C LEU A 15 -2.29 9.91 5.26
N TRP A 16 -3.38 9.45 5.87
CA TRP A 16 -4.01 8.17 5.55
C TRP A 16 -4.55 8.15 4.12
N TRP A 17 -5.27 9.20 3.70
CA TRP A 17 -5.72 9.36 2.31
C TRP A 17 -4.53 9.35 1.36
N LYS A 18 -3.54 10.21 1.60
CA LYS A 18 -2.34 10.33 0.75
C LYS A 18 -1.61 9.00 0.65
N TRP A 19 -1.47 8.26 1.76
CA TRP A 19 -0.84 6.94 1.79
C TRP A 19 -1.64 5.90 0.99
N HIS A 20 -2.98 6.00 0.99
CA HIS A 20 -3.83 5.17 0.14
C HIS A 20 -3.77 5.53 -1.34
N ARG A 21 -3.53 6.81 -1.65
CA ARG A 21 -3.60 7.38 -3.00
C ARG A 21 -2.25 7.63 -3.64
N THR A 22 -1.09 7.38 -3.01
CA THR A 22 0.20 7.46 -3.72
C THR A 22 0.49 6.15 -4.47
N THR A 23 0.70 6.22 -5.79
CA THR A 23 1.06 5.06 -6.63
C THR A 23 2.53 4.75 -6.70
N LEU A 24 3.34 5.75 -6.38
CA LEU A 24 4.78 5.71 -6.57
C LEU A 24 5.40 5.60 -5.18
N THR A 25 5.67 4.38 -4.74
CA THR A 25 6.74 4.20 -3.78
C THR A 25 7.75 3.26 -4.39
N ARG A 26 8.91 3.81 -4.68
CA ARG A 26 10.15 3.09 -4.96
C ARG A 26 10.46 2.05 -3.86
N ASP A 27 9.78 2.16 -2.72
CA ASP A 27 9.79 1.26 -1.55
C ASP A 27 8.69 0.18 -1.55
N CYS A 28 8.00 -0.10 -2.67
CA CYS A 28 7.02 -1.19 -2.71
C CYS A 28 7.68 -2.53 -2.36
N ARG A 29 7.48 -2.99 -1.13
CA ARG A 29 8.13 -4.16 -0.57
C ARG A 29 7.19 -5.35 -0.65
N TRP A 30 7.34 -6.12 -1.73
CA TRP A 30 6.58 -7.34 -1.95
C TRP A 30 7.11 -8.49 -1.10
N ARG A 31 6.18 -9.18 -0.44
CA ARG A 31 6.42 -10.42 0.28
C ARG A 31 5.58 -11.51 -0.36
N LEU A 32 6.20 -12.65 -0.63
CA LEU A 32 5.47 -13.83 -1.11
C LEU A 32 4.80 -14.50 0.09
N ASP A 33 3.49 -14.57 0.06
CA ASP A 33 2.73 -15.41 0.97
C ASP A 33 2.65 -16.82 0.36
N LYS A 34 3.52 -17.72 0.84
CA LYS A 34 3.62 -19.08 0.33
C LYS A 34 2.36 -19.91 0.60
N ALA A 35 1.59 -19.56 1.64
CA ALA A 35 0.36 -20.27 1.98
C ALA A 35 -0.76 -19.96 0.97
N ALA A 36 -0.87 -18.69 0.54
CA ALA A 36 -1.88 -18.25 -0.42
C ALA A 36 -1.43 -18.31 -1.88
N GLY A 37 -0.12 -18.48 -2.14
CA GLY A 37 0.45 -18.37 -3.48
C GLY A 37 0.28 -16.96 -4.07
N GLU A 38 0.25 -15.94 -3.22
CA GLU A 38 -0.01 -14.55 -3.59
C GLU A 38 1.12 -13.66 -3.09
N TRP A 39 1.44 -12.64 -3.87
CA TRP A 39 2.32 -11.58 -3.44
C TRP A 39 1.52 -10.53 -2.70
N ARG A 40 1.97 -10.17 -1.50
CA ARG A 40 1.41 -9.09 -0.70
C ARG A 40 2.44 -7.99 -0.51
N CYS A 41 2.07 -6.76 -0.81
CA CYS A 41 2.92 -5.61 -0.50
C CYS A 41 2.78 -5.27 0.99
N ALA A 42 3.89 -5.20 1.72
CA ALA A 42 3.90 -4.82 3.13
C ALA A 42 3.59 -3.33 3.36
N PHE A 43 3.81 -2.50 2.32
CA PHE A 43 3.60 -1.06 2.40
C PHE A 43 2.17 -0.65 2.08
N CYS A 44 1.65 -1.06 0.91
CA CYS A 44 0.31 -0.68 0.47
C CYS A 44 -0.74 -1.77 0.73
N GLY A 45 -0.36 -2.97 1.14
CA GLY A 45 -1.30 -4.07 1.35
C GLY A 45 -1.92 -4.66 0.07
N ALA A 46 -1.48 -4.22 -1.12
CA ALA A 46 -1.92 -4.78 -2.39
C ALA A 46 -1.59 -6.27 -2.45
N ARG A 47 -2.51 -7.06 -3.03
CA ARG A 47 -2.32 -8.48 -3.29
C ARG A 47 -2.33 -8.71 -4.79
N THR A 48 -1.44 -9.58 -5.27
CA THR A 48 -1.41 -9.96 -6.68
C THR A 48 -0.89 -11.37 -6.82
N ARG A 49 -1.46 -12.11 -7.77
CA ARG A 49 -0.97 -13.41 -8.19
C ARG A 49 -0.32 -13.22 -9.55
N THR A 50 1.01 -13.16 -9.57
CA THR A 50 1.77 -13.14 -10.83
C THR A 50 1.90 -14.56 -11.35
N GLU A 51 1.39 -14.83 -12.55
CA GLU A 51 1.39 -16.17 -13.17
C GLU A 51 2.78 -16.78 -13.32
N SER A 52 3.83 -15.96 -13.42
CA SER A 52 5.21 -16.40 -13.62
C SER A 52 6.02 -16.60 -12.33
N GLY A 53 5.40 -16.50 -11.15
CA GLY A 53 6.11 -16.57 -9.85
C GLY A 53 7.16 -15.48 -9.64
N ARG A 54 7.23 -14.49 -10.54
CA ARG A 54 8.22 -13.41 -10.55
C ARG A 54 7.73 -12.24 -9.70
N THR A 55 8.63 -11.65 -8.91
CA THR A 55 8.30 -10.53 -8.03
C THR A 55 7.66 -9.38 -8.83
N PRO A 56 6.46 -8.91 -8.47
CA PRO A 56 5.79 -7.83 -9.19
C PRO A 56 6.63 -6.54 -9.17
N ARG A 57 6.92 -6.01 -10.37
CA ARG A 57 7.71 -4.79 -10.57
C ARG A 57 6.91 -3.50 -10.33
N HIS A 58 5.58 -3.61 -10.40
CA HIS A 58 4.64 -2.50 -10.23
C HIS A 58 3.68 -2.77 -9.08
N CYS A 59 3.19 -1.70 -8.44
CA CYS A 59 2.21 -1.79 -7.37
C CYS A 59 0.85 -2.26 -7.93
N ALA A 60 0.37 -3.43 -7.51
CA ALA A 60 -0.87 -4.02 -8.02
C ALA A 60 -2.17 -3.33 -7.56
N ARG A 61 -2.08 -2.29 -6.69
CA ARG A 61 -3.25 -1.49 -6.31
C ARG A 61 -3.79 -0.63 -7.46
N ARG A 62 -2.97 -0.31 -8.47
CA ARG A 62 -3.37 0.51 -9.62
C ARG A 62 -3.07 -0.17 -10.96
N LEU A 63 -2.92 -1.49 -10.98
CA LEU A 63 -2.96 -2.19 -12.26
C LEU A 63 -4.43 -2.14 -12.73
N PRO A 64 -4.75 -1.49 -13.87
CA PRO A 64 -6.08 -1.51 -14.44
C PRO A 64 -6.49 -2.94 -14.83
#